data_AF-A0A3B8P8T0-F1
#
_entry.id   AF-A0A3B8P8T0-F1
#
_cell.length_a   1.000
_cell.length_b   1.000
_cell.length_c   1.000
_cell.angle_alpha   90.00
_cell.angle_beta   90.00
_cell.angle_gamma   90.00
#
_symmetry.space_group_name_H-M   'P 1'
#
loop_
_entity.id
_entity.type
_entity.pdbx_description
1 polymer ?
#
loop_
_entity_poly.entity_id
_entity_poly.type
_entity_poly.pdbx_seq_one_letter_code
_entity_poly.pdbx_strand_id
1 'polypeptide(L)' 'DVPGRGRRDLKRLLNELQVPHFVRPRLPLLYQGERLLAVANLPALGQADCQLHWDPPTNAQGLS' A
#
# COMPACT_ATOMS: atom_id res chain seq x y z
N ASP A 1 -18.77 -15.37 1.77
CA ASP A 1 -18.03 -14.25 2.37
C ASP A 1 -17.03 -14.84 3.35
N VAL A 2 -15.72 -14.72 3.10
CA VAL A 2 -14.70 -15.32 3.98
C VAL A 2 -14.02 -14.19 4.76
N PRO A 3 -14.29 -14.05 6.07
CA PRO A 3 -13.64 -13.06 6.90
C PRO A 3 -12.15 -13.44 7.00
N GLY A 4 -11.26 -12.53 6.60
CA GLY A 4 -9.81 -12.75 6.63
C GLY A 4 -9.08 -12.80 5.28
N ARG A 5 -9.79 -12.65 4.14
CA ARG A 5 -9.13 -12.61 2.82
C ARG A 5 -8.24 -11.37 2.59
N GLY A 6 -8.48 -10.27 3.30
CA GLY A 6 -7.77 -9.00 3.10
C GLY A 6 -6.25 -9.10 3.25
N ARG A 7 -5.75 -9.83 4.26
CA ARG A 7 -4.30 -9.89 4.54
C ARG A 7 -3.54 -10.83 3.61
N ARG A 8 -4.19 -11.92 3.18
CA ARG A 8 -3.58 -12.91 2.26
C ARG A 8 -3.58 -12.40 0.83
N ASP A 9 -4.64 -11.73 0.40
CA ASP A 9 -4.68 -11.08 -0.91
C ASP A 9 -3.70 -9.92 -0.99
N LEU A 10 -3.55 -9.09 0.05
CA LEU A 10 -2.54 -8.03 0.04
C LEU A 10 -1.12 -8.58 -0.17
N LYS A 11 -0.71 -9.63 0.55
CA LYS A 11 0.61 -10.23 0.34
C LYS A 11 0.77 -10.76 -1.08
N ARG A 12 -0.27 -11.37 -1.64
CA ARG A 12 -0.28 -11.88 -3.01
C ARG A 12 -0.17 -10.75 -4.04
N LEU A 13 -0.95 -9.69 -3.88
CA LEU A 13 -0.93 -8.50 -4.73
C LEU A 13 0.42 -7.79 -4.71
N LEU A 14 1.02 -7.61 -3.52
CA LEU A 14 2.37 -7.06 -3.38
C LEU A 14 3.44 -7.95 -4.03
N ASN A 15 3.25 -9.28 -4.03
CA ASN A 15 4.14 -10.20 -4.72
C ASN A 15 3.96 -10.15 -6.24
N GLU A 16 2.72 -10.11 -6.73
CA GLU A 16 2.39 -10.00 -8.17
C GLU A 16 2.94 -8.70 -8.76
N LEU A 17 2.87 -7.60 -8.01
CA LEU A 17 3.46 -6.29 -8.38
C LEU A 17 4.97 -6.19 -8.09
N GLN A 18 5.62 -7.29 -7.68
CA GLN A 18 7.04 -7.37 -7.37
C GLN A 18 7.53 -6.29 -6.40
N VAL A 19 6.70 -5.89 -5.44
CA VAL A 19 7.02 -4.84 -4.48
C VAL A 19 8.20 -5.29 -3.61
N PRO A 20 9.31 -4.53 -3.55
CA PRO A 20 10.48 -4.92 -2.77
C PRO A 20 10.15 -5.11 -1.29
N HIS A 21 10.72 -6.14 -0.66
CA HIS A 21 10.37 -6.48 0.72
C HIS A 21 10.65 -5.35 1.73
N PHE A 22 11.70 -4.56 1.49
CA PHE A 22 12.09 -3.45 2.37
C PHE A 22 11.13 -2.26 2.33
N VAL A 23 10.37 -2.08 1.24
CA VAL A 23 9.36 -1.00 1.17
C VAL A 23 8.03 -1.42 1.80
N ARG A 24 7.68 -2.71 1.76
CA ARG A 24 6.39 -3.24 2.27
C ARG A 24 6.02 -2.77 3.69
N PRO A 25 6.91 -2.82 4.70
CA PRO A 25 6.56 -2.37 6.05
C PRO A 25 6.42 -0.85 6.18
N ARG A 26 6.99 -0.09 5.23
CA ARG A 26 6.92 1.38 5.19
C ARG A 26 5.78 1.87 4.32
N LEU A 27 5.13 0.97 3.58
CA LEU A 27 4.18 1.32 2.56
C LEU A 27 2.81 1.54 3.20
N PRO A 28 2.24 2.74 3.11
CA PRO A 28 0.96 3.07 3.71
C PRO A 28 -0.19 2.33 3.05
N LEU A 29 -1.15 1.94 3.88
CA LEU A 29 -2.33 1.20 3.49
C LEU A 29 -3.56 1.97 3.99
N LEU A 30 -4.51 2.23 3.09
CA LEU A 30 -5.79 2.84 3.43
C LEU A 30 -6.80 1.75 3.72
N TYR A 31 -7.33 1.73 4.95
CA TYR A 31 -8.35 0.79 5.38
C TYR A 31 -9.65 1.51 5.76
N GLN A 32 -10.78 0.91 5.39
CA GLN A 32 -12.10 1.24 5.93
C GLN A 32 -12.59 0.04 6.74
N GLY A 33 -12.40 0.12 8.06
CA GLY A 33 -12.58 -1.03 8.94
C GLY A 33 -11.60 -2.15 8.56
N GLU A 34 -12.14 -3.30 8.16
CA GLU A 34 -11.33 -4.45 7.72
C GLU A 34 -11.08 -4.48 6.20
N ARG A 35 -11.65 -3.55 5.44
CA ARG A 35 -11.51 -3.48 3.98
C ARG A 35 -10.32 -2.63 3.57
N LEU A 36 -9.41 -3.19 2.79
CA LEU A 36 -8.34 -2.43 2.14
C LEU A 36 -8.91 -1.65 0.95
N LEU A 37 -8.79 -0.32 0.98
CA LEU A 37 -9.27 0.58 -0.07
C LEU A 37 -8.17 0.95 -1.05
N ALA A 38 -6.96 1.20 -0.59
CA ALA A 38 -5.85 1.58 -1.45
C ALA A 38 -4.50 1.27 -0.81
N VAL A 39 -3.50 1.10 -1.67
CA VAL A 39 -2.11 0.89 -1.29
C VAL A 39 -1.29 2.03 -1.89
N ALA A 40 -0.45 2.68 -1.09
CA ALA A 40 0.22 3.89 -1.53
C ALA A 40 1.10 3.64 -2.77
N ASN A 41 1.02 4.57 -3.74
CA ASN A 41 1.78 4.55 -4.99
C ASN A 41 1.52 3.30 -5.87
N LEU A 42 0.45 2.55 -5.58
CA LEU A 42 0.04 1.37 -6.36
C LEU A 42 -1.41 1.54 -6.83
N PRO A 43 -1.63 2.27 -7.95
CA PRO A 43 -2.98 2.53 -8.46
C PRO A 43 -3.73 1.25 -8.86
N ALA A 44 -3.00 0.19 -9.23
CA ALA A 44 -3.57 -1.13 -9.52
C ALA A 44 -4.26 -1.79 -8.31
N LEU A 45 -3.99 -1.32 -7.09
CA LEU A 45 -4.57 -1.83 -5.85
C LEU A 45 -5.61 -0.87 -5.23
N GLY A 46 -5.96 0.20 -5.94
CA GLY A 46 -7.04 1.10 -5.54
C GLY A 46 -8.41 0.48 -5.81
N GLN A 47 -9.34 0.65 -4.87
CA GLN A 47 -10.75 0.32 -5.04
C GLN A 47 -11.60 1.59 -5.12
N ALA A 48 -12.70 1.54 -5.87
CA ALA A 48 -13.68 2.63 -5.99
C ALA A 48 -13.02 3.99 -6.29
N ASP A 49 -12.13 4.00 -7.29
CA ASP A 49 -11.36 5.17 -7.75
C ASP A 49 -10.48 5.85 -6.68
N CYS A 50 -10.25 5.20 -5.53
CA CYS A 50 -9.36 5.72 -4.51
C CYS A 50 -7.89 5.44 -4.87
N GLN A 51 -7.14 6.50 -5.15
CA GLN A 51 -5.68 6.44 -5.26
C GLN A 51 -5.04 7.05 -4.02
N LEU A 52 -4.08 6.34 -3.43
CA LEU A 52 -3.26 6.85 -2.34
C LEU A 52 -1.88 7.20 -2.88
N HIS A 53 -1.55 8.49 -2.92
CA HIS A 53 -0.20 8.95 -3.25
C HIS A 53 0.50 9.28 -1.94
N TRP A 54 1.66 8.67 -1.72
CA TRP A 54 2.47 8.94 -0.54
C TRP A 54 3.88 9.31 -0.98
N ASP A 55 4.28 10.52 -0.60
CA ASP A 55 5.66 10.95 -0.70
C ASP A 55 6.38 10.63 0.62
N PRO A 56 7.39 9.73 0.62
CA PRO A 56 8.19 9.53 1.81
C PRO A 56 8.89 10.85 2.16
N PRO A 57 9.02 11.21 3.44
CA PRO A 57 9.83 12.35 3.82
C PRO A 57 11.26 12.07 3.38
N THR A 58 11.67 12.63 2.24
CA THR A 58 13.06 12.68 1.84
C THR A 58 13.72 13.57 2.87
N ASN A 59 14.46 12.97 3.80
CA ASN A 59 15.27 13.73 4.73
C ASN A 59 16.47 14.31 3.96
N ALA A 60 16.19 15.28 3.08
CA ALA A 60 17.15 16.25 2.59
C ALA A 60 17.06 17.50 3.49
N GLN A 61 16.92 17.31 4.80
CA GLN A 61 17.22 18.39 5.74
C GLN A 61 18.74 18.46 5.86
N GLY A 62 19.38 19.28 5.03
CA GLY A 62 20.79 19.65 5.22
C GLY A 62 21.72 19.50 4.02
N LEU A 63 21.28 19.86 2.80
CA LEU A 63 22.22 20.33 1.78
C LEU A 63 22.16 21.86 1.79
N SER A 64 22.83 22.46 2.78
CA SER A 64 23.19 23.88 2.82
C SER A 64 24.65 24.04 2.45
#